data_AF-A0A356W092-F1
#
_entry.id   AF-A0A356W092-F1
#
_cell.length_a   1.000
_cell.length_b   1.000
_cell.length_c   1.000
_cell.angle_alpha   90.00
_cell.angle_beta   90.00
_cell.angle_gamma   90.00
#
_symmetry.space_group_name_H-M   'P 1'
#
loop_
_entity.id
_entity.type
_entity.pdbx_description
1 polymer ?
#
loop_
_entity_poly.entity_id
_entity_poly.type
_entity_poly.pdbx_seq_one_letter_code
_entity_poly.pdbx_strand_id
1 'polypeptide(L)'
;ADIGCGIVALLPIDAISVSRIDHPRERFSVGMDIRAVVKAVDKGTGRITLSHKELLGTWEENAALFSPGETVAGIVRSVEPYGIFVELTPNLAGLAETKEDVFPGQQASVYIKSILPARMKVKLVIIDTFDCSYRPAPPKYFFTGNRMERFVYSPPGSEKQIITDFTAAPP
;
A
#
# COMPACT_ATOMS: atom_id res chain seq x y z
N ALA A 1 -12.14 15.68 20.15
CA ALA A 1 -12.84 16.74 19.43
C ALA A 1 -13.22 16.17 18.08
N ASP A 2 -14.48 15.80 17.94
CA ASP A 2 -15.10 15.39 16.69
C ASP A 2 -15.05 16.58 15.72
N ILE A 3 -14.67 16.36 14.46
CA ILE A 3 -14.71 17.43 13.45
C ILE A 3 -16.19 17.59 13.06
N GLY A 4 -16.94 18.23 13.96
CA GLY A 4 -18.33 18.60 13.78
C GLY A 4 -18.52 19.37 12.47
N CYS A 5 -19.47 18.91 11.66
CA CYS A 5 -19.84 19.50 10.37
C CYS A 5 -18.67 19.58 9.36
N GLY A 6 -17.86 18.52 9.30
CA GLY A 6 -16.52 18.50 8.70
C GLY A 6 -16.35 19.04 7.29
N ILE A 7 -15.16 19.61 7.06
CA ILE A 7 -14.68 20.02 5.73
C ILE A 7 -14.58 18.77 4.87
N VAL A 8 -15.26 18.77 3.72
CA VAL A 8 -15.21 17.66 2.77
C VAL A 8 -13.79 17.58 2.18
N ALA A 9 -13.18 16.41 2.34
CA ALA A 9 -11.86 16.11 1.80
C ALA A 9 -11.92 14.92 0.84
N LEU A 10 -11.02 14.91 -0.14
CA LEU A 10 -10.90 13.86 -1.14
C LEU A 10 -9.68 12.99 -0.82
N LEU A 11 -9.87 11.67 -0.74
CA LEU A 11 -8.78 10.69 -0.72
C LEU A 11 -8.81 9.90 -2.04
N PRO A 12 -7.96 10.25 -3.02
CA PRO A 12 -7.84 9.52 -4.28
C PRO A 12 -7.41 8.07 -4.07
N ILE A 13 -7.86 7.16 -4.95
CA ILE A 13 -7.59 5.72 -4.83
C ILE A 13 -6.08 5.39 -4.87
N ASP A 14 -5.29 6.12 -5.64
CA ASP A 14 -3.83 6.00 -5.78
C ASP A 14 -3.05 6.57 -4.58
N ALA A 15 -3.74 7.29 -3.69
CA ALA A 15 -3.21 7.82 -2.44
C ALA A 15 -3.51 6.90 -1.25
N ILE A 16 -4.33 5.85 -1.43
CA ILE A 16 -4.73 4.93 -0.36
C ILE A 16 -3.58 3.99 0.05
N SER A 17 -2.93 3.37 -0.93
CA SER A 17 -1.85 2.40 -0.73
C SER A 17 -0.93 2.36 -1.96
N VAL A 18 0.28 1.83 -1.82
CA VAL A 18 1.17 1.63 -3.00
C VAL A 18 0.68 0.46 -3.85
N SER A 19 0.23 -0.62 -3.21
CA SER A 19 -0.43 -1.72 -3.91
C SER A 19 -1.75 -1.23 -4.50
N ARG A 20 -1.98 -1.58 -5.78
CA ARG A 20 -3.18 -1.20 -6.52
C ARG A 20 -4.39 -1.95 -5.97
N ILE A 21 -5.50 -1.23 -5.90
CA ILE A 21 -6.83 -1.73 -5.51
C ILE A 21 -7.83 -1.20 -6.53
N ASP A 22 -8.90 -1.96 -6.77
CA ASP A 22 -9.96 -1.56 -7.72
C ASP A 22 -11.02 -0.72 -7.03
N HIS A 23 -11.22 -0.93 -5.72
CA HIS A 23 -12.21 -0.18 -4.96
C HIS A 23 -11.75 0.13 -3.53
N PRO A 24 -12.04 1.33 -2.97
CA PRO A 24 -11.70 1.68 -1.59
C PRO A 24 -12.24 0.73 -0.50
N ARG A 25 -13.22 -0.13 -0.85
CA ARG A 25 -13.85 -1.08 0.09
C ARG A 25 -12.88 -2.19 0.51
N GLU A 26 -11.83 -2.40 -0.28
CA GLU A 26 -10.77 -3.36 0.01
C GLU A 26 -9.86 -2.88 1.15
N ARG A 27 -9.93 -1.60 1.52
CA ARG A 27 -9.10 -0.99 2.56
C ARG A 27 -9.91 -0.41 3.71
N PHE A 28 -11.11 0.08 3.42
CA PHE A 28 -11.91 0.82 4.38
C PHE A 28 -13.34 0.28 4.45
N SER A 29 -13.93 0.41 5.63
CA SER A 29 -15.37 0.24 5.85
C SER A 29 -15.98 1.56 6.29
N VAL A 30 -17.27 1.75 6.02
CA VAL A 30 -18.00 2.93 6.53
C VAL A 30 -17.93 2.92 8.07
N GLY A 31 -17.57 4.07 8.65
CA GLY A 31 -17.37 4.21 10.10
C GLY A 31 -16.01 3.74 10.61
N MET A 32 -15.08 3.32 9.73
CA MET A 32 -13.71 3.01 10.12
C MET A 32 -12.92 4.29 10.39
N ASP A 33 -12.35 4.39 11.59
CA ASP A 33 -11.41 5.46 11.91
C ASP A 33 -10.08 5.26 11.19
N ILE A 34 -9.68 6.25 10.40
CA ILE A 34 -8.42 6.26 9.65
C ILE A 34 -7.65 7.55 9.91
N ARG A 35 -6.32 7.45 9.86
CA ARG A 35 -5.42 8.59 9.78
C ARG A 35 -5.10 8.90 8.34
N ALA A 36 -4.94 10.17 8.00
CA ALA A 36 -4.49 10.62 6.69
C ALA A 36 -3.59 11.85 6.84
N VAL A 37 -2.73 12.07 5.85
CA VAL A 37 -1.93 13.28 5.73
C VAL A 37 -2.57 14.23 4.72
N VAL A 38 -2.55 15.53 5.00
CA VAL A 38 -3.00 16.54 4.04
C VAL A 38 -1.93 16.69 2.97
N LYS A 39 -2.27 16.34 1.73
CA LYS A 39 -1.39 16.43 0.58
C LYS A 39 -1.44 17.79 -0.10
N ALA A 40 -2.65 18.34 -0.24
CA ALA A 40 -2.86 19.65 -0.86
C ALA A 40 -4.12 20.31 -0.33
N VAL A 41 -4.14 21.64 -0.32
CA VAL A 41 -5.31 22.46 -0.03
C VAL A 41 -5.48 23.46 -1.15
N ASP A 42 -6.57 23.32 -1.90
CA ASP A 42 -6.96 24.31 -2.90
C ASP A 42 -7.64 25.49 -2.19
N LYS A 43 -6.97 26.64 -2.15
CA LYS A 43 -7.49 27.85 -1.49
C LYS A 43 -8.66 28.49 -2.24
N GLY A 44 -8.81 28.22 -3.54
CA GLY A 44 -9.90 28.77 -4.35
C GLY A 44 -11.20 28.00 -4.16
N THR A 45 -11.13 26.66 -4.13
CA THR A 45 -12.32 25.80 -3.95
C THR A 45 -12.54 25.33 -2.51
N GLY A 46 -11.55 25.52 -1.63
CA GLY A 46 -11.56 24.96 -0.27
C GLY A 46 -11.36 23.44 -0.23
N ARG A 47 -11.04 22.81 -1.37
CA ARG A 47 -10.90 21.36 -1.46
C ARG A 47 -9.61 20.89 -0.79
N ILE A 48 -9.74 19.92 0.10
CA ILE A 48 -8.61 19.26 0.75
C ILE A 48 -8.37 17.92 0.08
N THR A 49 -7.13 17.67 -0.36
CA THR A 49 -6.70 16.37 -0.87
C THR A 49 -5.85 15.68 0.18
N LEU A 50 -6.22 14.45 0.52
CA LEU A 50 -5.58 13.61 1.51
C LEU A 50 -4.72 12.53 0.86
N SER A 51 -3.81 11.97 1.66
CA SER A 51 -3.08 10.75 1.33
C SER A 51 -2.99 9.84 2.55
N HIS A 52 -2.96 8.53 2.33
CA HIS A 52 -2.96 7.52 3.39
C HIS A 52 -1.73 6.61 3.29
N LYS A 53 -1.23 6.34 2.08
CA LYS A 53 -0.11 5.42 1.84
C LYS A 53 1.17 5.79 2.56
N GLU A 54 1.48 7.07 2.77
CA GLU A 54 2.70 7.49 3.48
C GLU A 54 2.67 7.11 4.97
N LEU A 55 1.48 6.90 5.54
CA LEU A 55 1.32 6.44 6.92
C LEU A 55 1.51 4.92 7.05
N LEU A 56 1.37 4.19 5.94
CA LEU A 56 1.52 2.73 5.86
C LEU A 56 2.97 2.29 5.73
N GLY A 57 3.93 3.20 5.87
CA GLY A 57 5.35 2.90 5.96
C GLY A 57 6.06 2.82 4.62
N THR A 58 7.38 2.90 4.69
CA THR A 58 8.32 2.75 3.59
C THR A 58 8.36 1.31 3.08
N TRP A 59 9.05 1.10 1.96
CA TRP A 59 9.27 -0.24 1.45
C TRP A 59 10.06 -1.10 2.46
N GLU A 60 11.10 -0.55 3.11
CA GLU A 60 11.91 -1.30 4.08
C GLU A 60 11.12 -1.65 5.34
N GLU A 61 10.33 -0.72 5.88
CA GLU A 61 9.49 -0.98 7.04
C GLU A 61 8.49 -2.10 6.81
N ASN A 62 7.88 -2.14 5.62
CA ASN A 62 6.97 -3.23 5.26
C ASN A 62 7.73 -4.53 4.98
N ALA A 63 8.88 -4.47 4.30
CA ALA A 63 9.68 -5.66 4.01
C ALA A 63 10.28 -6.29 5.28
N ALA A 64 10.58 -5.49 6.30
CA ALA A 64 11.11 -5.95 7.59
C ALA A 64 10.10 -6.77 8.41
N LEU A 65 8.81 -6.77 8.03
CA LEU A 65 7.81 -7.69 8.60
C LEU A 65 8.00 -9.13 8.15
N PHE A 66 8.91 -9.36 7.18
CA PHE A 66 9.07 -10.64 6.50
C PHE A 66 10.54 -11.08 6.44
N SER A 67 10.75 -12.39 6.29
CA SER A 67 12.05 -13.03 6.16
C SER A 67 12.07 -14.00 4.96
N PRO A 68 13.16 -14.04 4.16
CA PRO A 68 13.30 -15.08 3.15
C PRO A 68 13.23 -16.48 3.76
N GLY A 69 12.52 -17.38 3.10
CA GLY A 69 12.33 -18.76 3.56
C GLY A 69 11.02 -19.02 4.31
N GLU A 70 10.23 -17.99 4.60
CA GLU A 70 8.93 -18.17 5.24
C GLU A 70 7.78 -18.25 4.22
N THR A 71 6.66 -18.80 4.67
CA THR A 71 5.39 -18.83 3.94
C THR A 71 4.40 -17.88 4.60
N VAL A 72 3.84 -16.95 3.84
CA VAL A 72 2.86 -15.97 4.31
C VAL A 72 1.62 -15.94 3.44
N ALA A 73 0.54 -15.36 3.97
CA ALA A 73 -0.64 -15.06 3.18
C ALA A 73 -0.46 -13.75 2.41
N GLY A 74 -1.03 -13.68 1.21
CA GLY A 74 -1.08 -12.49 0.38
C GLY A 74 -2.34 -12.44 -0.48
N ILE A 75 -2.52 -11.34 -1.21
CA ILE A 75 -3.66 -11.13 -2.10
C ILE A 75 -3.16 -10.95 -3.52
N VAL A 76 -3.69 -11.70 -4.48
CA VAL A 76 -3.37 -11.53 -5.89
C VAL A 76 -3.94 -10.20 -6.37
N ARG A 77 -3.08 -9.28 -6.81
CA ARG A 77 -3.46 -7.94 -7.29
C ARG A 77 -3.55 -7.84 -8.79
N SER A 78 -2.64 -8.51 -9.50
CA SER A 78 -2.71 -8.60 -10.95
C SER A 78 -2.01 -9.85 -11.45
N VAL A 79 -2.45 -10.29 -12.62
CA VAL A 79 -1.86 -11.41 -13.35
C VAL A 79 -1.43 -10.85 -14.69
N GLU A 80 -0.12 -10.83 -14.93
CA GLU A 80 0.48 -10.35 -16.16
C GLU A 80 1.15 -11.53 -16.89
N PRO A 81 1.39 -11.43 -18.21
CA PRO A 81 2.03 -12.51 -18.98
C PRO A 81 3.40 -12.92 -18.46
N TYR A 82 4.09 -12.05 -17.72
CA TYR A 82 5.42 -12.28 -17.17
C TYR A 82 5.43 -12.65 -15.68
N GLY A 83 4.26 -12.67 -15.00
CA GLY A 83 4.19 -13.05 -13.60
C GLY A 83 2.97 -12.51 -12.88
N ILE A 84 2.82 -12.94 -11.64
CA ILE A 84 1.68 -12.64 -10.77
C ILE A 84 2.13 -11.72 -9.65
N PHE A 85 1.47 -10.57 -9.50
CA PHE A 85 1.72 -9.64 -8.41
C PHE A 85 0.87 -10.00 -7.20
N VAL A 86 1.54 -10.34 -6.11
CA VAL A 86 0.90 -10.68 -4.84
C VAL A 86 1.25 -9.63 -3.81
N GLU A 87 0.22 -9.01 -3.24
CA GLU A 87 0.33 -8.10 -2.12
C GLU A 87 0.61 -8.87 -0.83
N LEU A 88 1.66 -8.46 -0.12
CA LEU A 88 1.97 -8.93 1.24
C LEU A 88 1.44 -7.95 2.29
N THR A 89 1.55 -6.66 2.00
CA THR A 89 0.96 -5.57 2.79
C THR A 89 0.49 -4.45 1.84
N PRO A 90 -0.34 -3.50 2.29
CA PRO A 90 -0.78 -2.41 1.40
C PRO A 90 0.35 -1.65 0.70
N ASN A 91 1.53 -1.59 1.32
CA ASN A 91 2.70 -0.93 0.78
C ASN A 91 3.83 -1.90 0.36
N LEU A 92 3.52 -3.18 0.17
CA LEU A 92 4.50 -4.15 -0.32
C LEU A 92 3.84 -5.24 -1.16
N ALA A 93 4.30 -5.37 -2.39
CA ALA A 93 3.93 -6.45 -3.29
C ALA A 93 5.18 -7.18 -3.76
N GLY A 94 5.05 -8.49 -3.96
CA GLY A 94 6.05 -9.33 -4.59
C GLY A 94 5.59 -9.86 -5.95
N LEU A 95 6.54 -10.38 -6.70
CA LEU A 95 6.33 -11.00 -8.01
C LEU A 95 6.56 -12.49 -7.90
N ALA A 96 5.56 -13.27 -8.28
CA ALA A 96 5.65 -14.71 -8.49
C ALA A 96 5.69 -15.02 -9.99
N GLU A 97 6.18 -16.21 -10.34
CA GLU A 97 6.07 -16.77 -11.68
C GLU A 97 4.60 -17.02 -12.04
N THR A 98 4.30 -17.13 -13.34
CA THR A 98 2.94 -17.42 -13.80
C THR A 98 2.50 -18.80 -13.32
N LYS A 99 1.23 -18.90 -12.93
CA LYS A 99 0.59 -20.14 -12.47
C LYS A 99 -0.82 -20.18 -13.07
N GLU A 100 -1.24 -21.36 -13.49
CA GLU A 100 -2.59 -21.60 -13.99
C GLU A 100 -3.63 -21.37 -12.89
N ASP A 101 -4.87 -21.06 -13.29
CA ASP A 101 -6.02 -20.87 -12.39
C ASP A 101 -5.85 -19.80 -11.29
N VAL A 102 -4.96 -18.82 -11.53
CA VAL A 102 -4.80 -17.65 -10.65
C VAL A 102 -5.43 -16.42 -11.29
N PHE A 103 -6.25 -15.68 -10.52
CA PHE A 103 -6.88 -14.43 -10.95
C PHE A 103 -6.88 -13.35 -9.86
N PRO A 104 -7.00 -12.06 -10.23
CA PRO A 104 -7.02 -10.95 -9.26
C PRO A 104 -8.13 -11.08 -8.22
N GLY A 105 -7.82 -10.71 -6.98
CA GLY A 105 -8.71 -10.78 -5.83
C GLY A 105 -8.62 -12.08 -5.02
N GLN A 106 -7.97 -13.12 -5.54
CA GLN A 106 -7.75 -14.36 -4.78
C GLN A 106 -6.80 -14.16 -3.61
N GLN A 107 -7.00 -14.92 -2.55
CA GLN A 107 -6.01 -15.07 -1.50
C GLN A 107 -4.97 -16.11 -1.97
N ALA A 108 -3.70 -15.88 -1.64
CA ALA A 108 -2.60 -16.77 -1.98
C ALA A 108 -1.77 -17.09 -0.74
N SER A 109 -1.36 -18.34 -0.60
CA SER A 109 -0.23 -18.73 0.25
C SER A 109 1.04 -18.64 -0.59
N VAL A 110 1.98 -17.80 -0.16
CA VAL A 110 3.20 -17.51 -0.91
C VAL A 110 4.44 -17.77 -0.08
N TYR A 111 5.44 -18.42 -0.70
CA TYR A 111 6.76 -18.61 -0.14
C TYR A 111 7.68 -17.46 -0.58
N ILE A 112 8.39 -16.85 0.37
CA ILE A 112 9.30 -15.74 0.10
C ILE A 112 10.67 -16.28 -0.29
N LYS A 113 10.98 -16.24 -1.58
CA LYS A 113 12.26 -16.73 -2.13
C LYS A 113 13.41 -15.77 -1.84
N SER A 114 13.20 -14.47 -2.03
CA SER A 114 14.22 -13.45 -1.81
C SER A 114 13.62 -12.05 -1.71
N ILE A 115 14.21 -11.19 -0.88
CA ILE A 115 13.89 -9.76 -0.76
C ILE A 115 15.09 -8.97 -1.27
N LEU A 116 14.88 -8.04 -2.22
CA LEU A 116 15.92 -7.28 -2.91
C LEU A 116 15.66 -5.76 -2.74
N PRO A 117 16.14 -5.14 -1.66
CA PRO A 117 15.89 -3.72 -1.35
C PRO A 117 16.37 -2.75 -2.43
N ALA A 118 17.56 -2.98 -3.01
CA ALA A 118 18.14 -2.12 -4.05
C ALA A 118 17.24 -1.96 -5.29
N ARG A 119 16.34 -2.92 -5.53
CA ARG A 119 15.39 -2.90 -6.66
C ARG A 119 13.94 -2.79 -6.22
N MET A 120 13.67 -2.69 -4.92
CA MET A 120 12.33 -2.79 -4.32
C MET A 120 11.56 -4.03 -4.83
N LYS A 121 12.23 -5.19 -4.90
CA LYS A 121 11.65 -6.43 -5.44
C LYS A 121 11.57 -7.50 -4.35
N VAL A 122 10.41 -8.14 -4.22
CA VAL A 122 10.25 -9.38 -3.47
C VAL A 122 9.92 -10.49 -4.47
N LYS A 123 10.71 -11.57 -4.47
CA LYS A 123 10.44 -12.75 -5.30
C LYS A 123 9.66 -13.76 -4.49
N LEU A 124 8.54 -14.21 -5.05
CA LEU A 124 7.60 -15.11 -4.41
C LEU A 124 7.44 -16.40 -5.22
N VAL A 125 6.94 -17.44 -4.55
CA VAL A 125 6.41 -18.65 -5.18
C VAL A 125 5.02 -18.89 -4.63
N ILE A 126 4.01 -18.97 -5.48
CA ILE A 126 2.63 -19.25 -5.06
C ILE A 126 2.49 -20.74 -4.79
N ILE A 127 2.29 -21.10 -3.52
CA ILE A 127 2.05 -22.48 -3.09
C ILE A 127 0.62 -22.86 -3.46
N ASP A 128 -0.35 -22.04 -3.03
CA ASP A 128 -1.77 -22.32 -3.21
C ASP A 128 -2.59 -21.03 -3.30
N THR A 129 -3.76 -21.10 -3.93
CA THR A 129 -4.73 -20.00 -4.04
C THR A 129 -6.12 -20.45 -3.63
N PHE A 130 -6.87 -19.56 -3.00
CA PHE A 130 -8.20 -19.88 -2.51
C PHE A 130 -9.09 -18.63 -2.50
N ASP A 131 -10.39 -18.88 -2.67
CA ASP A 131 -11.40 -17.83 -2.65
C ASP A 131 -11.78 -17.51 -1.20
N CYS A 132 -11.50 -16.28 -0.78
CA CYS A 132 -11.87 -15.80 0.55
C CYS A 132 -12.38 -14.36 0.44
N SER A 133 -13.49 -14.08 1.12
CA SER A 133 -13.96 -12.70 1.26
C SER A 133 -13.07 -11.96 2.26
N TYR A 134 -12.17 -11.11 1.77
CA TYR A 134 -11.35 -10.25 2.62
C TYR A 134 -12.20 -9.12 3.23
N ARG A 135 -12.19 -9.01 4.56
CA ARG A 135 -12.72 -7.84 5.25
C ARG A 135 -11.57 -6.92 5.64
N PRO A 136 -11.62 -5.62 5.34
CA PRO A 136 -10.57 -4.70 5.72
C PRO A 136 -10.48 -4.62 7.25
N ALA A 137 -9.32 -4.99 7.78
CA ALA A 137 -8.97 -4.75 9.17
C ALA A 137 -8.55 -3.28 9.36
N PRO A 138 -8.64 -2.72 10.58
CA PRO A 138 -8.10 -1.41 10.87
C PRO A 138 -6.63 -1.31 10.46
N PRO A 139 -6.23 -0.24 9.75
CA PRO A 139 -4.86 -0.07 9.26
C PRO A 139 -3.87 0.06 10.41
N LYS A 140 -2.70 -0.55 10.24
CA LYS A 140 -1.53 -0.36 11.11
C LYS A 140 -0.66 0.74 10.51
N TYR A 141 -0.36 1.75 11.31
CA TYR A 141 0.43 2.91 10.89
C TYR A 141 1.86 2.81 11.40
N PHE A 142 2.83 3.07 10.51
CA PHE A 142 4.24 3.22 10.89
C PHE A 142 4.53 4.65 11.36
N PHE A 143 3.83 5.63 10.81
CA PHE A 143 3.95 7.02 11.22
C PHE A 143 2.93 7.38 12.31
N THR A 144 3.42 7.83 13.47
CA THR A 144 2.60 8.24 14.61
C THR A 144 2.66 9.74 14.92
N GLY A 145 3.46 10.51 14.18
CA GLY A 145 3.59 11.96 14.36
C GLY A 145 2.39 12.77 13.86
N ASN A 146 2.43 14.08 14.12
CA ASN A 146 1.35 15.01 13.74
C ASN A 146 1.62 15.78 12.43
N ARG A 147 2.88 15.85 11.99
CA ARG A 147 3.29 16.61 10.80
C ARG A 147 4.32 15.82 10.01
N MET A 148 4.07 15.67 8.72
CA MET A 148 4.98 15.04 7.77
C MET A 148 5.36 16.09 6.72
N GLU A 149 6.65 16.39 6.60
CA GLU A 149 7.16 17.35 5.61
C GLU A 149 7.65 16.63 4.36
N ARG A 150 8.29 15.48 4.56
CA ARG A 150 8.85 14.67 3.49
C ARG A 150 8.73 13.19 3.84
N PHE A 151 8.41 12.38 2.84
CA PHE A 151 8.36 10.94 2.94
C PHE A 151 9.17 10.32 1.81
N VAL A 152 10.07 9.40 2.15
CA VAL A 152 10.88 8.66 1.18
C VAL A 152 10.47 7.20 1.26
N TYR A 153 9.78 6.72 0.24
CA TYR A 153 9.28 5.34 0.22
C TYR A 153 10.39 4.33 -0.09
N SER A 154 11.33 4.70 -0.95
CA SER A 154 12.40 3.81 -1.42
C SER A 154 13.51 3.61 -0.39
N PRO A 155 14.13 2.41 -0.31
CA PRO A 155 15.31 2.16 0.49
C PRO A 155 16.53 3.03 0.09
N PRO A 156 17.47 3.31 1.01
CA PRO A 156 18.75 3.93 0.67
C PRO A 156 19.49 3.13 -0.42
N GLY A 157 19.96 3.81 -1.47
CA GLY A 157 20.68 3.17 -2.58
C GLY A 157 19.80 2.40 -3.57
N SER A 158 18.47 2.49 -3.46
CA SER A 158 17.55 1.99 -4.49
C SER A 158 17.78 2.68 -5.84
N GLU A 159 17.73 1.90 -6.93
CA GLU A 159 17.82 2.41 -8.31
C GLU A 159 16.76 3.47 -8.61
N LYS A 160 15.60 3.41 -7.94
CA LYS A 160 14.49 4.35 -8.07
C LYS A 160 14.19 5.03 -6.73
N GLN A 161 14.17 6.37 -6.74
CA GLN A 161 13.73 7.18 -5.60
C GLN A 161 12.26 7.60 -5.76
N ILE A 162 11.44 7.23 -4.78
CA ILE A 162 10.04 7.64 -4.68
C ILE A 162 9.94 8.52 -3.44
N ILE A 163 9.73 9.82 -3.66
CA ILE A 163 9.71 10.84 -2.62
C ILE A 163 8.40 11.62 -2.74
N THR A 164 7.76 11.85 -1.61
CA THR A 164 6.63 12.78 -1.48
C THR A 164 7.06 13.94 -0.62
N ASP A 165 6.93 15.16 -1.14
CA ASP A 165 7.18 16.40 -0.41
C ASP A 165 5.83 17.08 -0.14
N PHE A 166 5.55 17.34 1.13
CA PHE A 166 4.32 17.97 1.61
C PHE A 166 4.49 19.49 1.84
N THR A 167 5.71 20.00 1.70
CA THR A 167 6.03 21.43 1.80
C THR A 167 5.99 22.12 0.43
N ALA A 168 6.14 21.36 -0.64
CA ALA A 168 5.99 21.85 -2.00
C ALA A 168 4.55 22.33 -2.24
N ALA A 169 4.40 23.55 -2.77
CA ALA A 169 3.12 24.01 -3.28
C ALA A 169 2.65 23.06 -4.39
N PRO A 170 1.35 22.72 -4.47
CA PRO A 170 0.85 21.93 -5.60
C PRO A 170 1.20 22.65 -6.91
N PRO A 171 1.60 21.92 -7.96
CA PRO A 171 1.90 22.50 -9.27
C PRO A 171 0.69 23.19 -9.90
#